data_AF-A0A7S0T4U3-F1
#
_entry.id   AF-A0A7S0T4U3-F1
#
_cell.length_a   1.000
_cell.length_b   1.000
_cell.length_c   1.000
_cell.angle_alpha   90.00
_cell.angle_beta   90.00
_cell.angle_gamma   90.00
#
_symmetry.space_group_name_H-M   'P 1'
#
loop_
_entity.id
_entity.type
_entity.pdbx_description
1 polymer ?
#
loop_
_entity_poly.entity_id
_entity_poly.type
_entity_poly.pdbx_seq_one_letter_code
_entity_poly.pdbx_strand_id
1 'polypeptide(L)'
;TALSRLESFDEDAEVRNAAIDCIGELVGSFGGSLGAQASNATKLLVDRLALEMARLSAVKAICHIAAGPHGKVLEPYSSEISRNLVPMISSPERALCTEALDTVTALSGSIPMELREEILKSSAVLVSEDDLRLSTSALRAATALLVATGPPLVPRIAESAWPKAMLLSRSVFVHGAAQEALLSLLRALLVLDQAPLNQNTLEQMLWQSAADDAAPAAARSESLAKSIRVVFETQSSGKRTETITTLCKAVDRGSGGTLLSLACITELAGEKLIPSGALCELVQESLLGAIMTATEEAKKLASVALGALMWYDSKSLCCVVDLVKNEPANRYLLLFALKESILRSSSNDAARFMPEAVSVFLTVNDSPLGSSSPSGGAAPAPENATENSDTTANGSGAEISSGAESIRSVTSESIGLLVRLAPDAMLSSLDASLGMEKESARVLRASLVKHAVTSGNAGEAVRVALAPRMPALVEFVSD
;
A
#
# COMPACT_ATOMS: atom_id res chain seq x y z
N THR A 1 -4.19 -46.22 7.93
CA THR A 1 -2.96 -46.23 7.13
C THR A 1 -2.10 -45.01 7.41
N ALA A 2 -2.60 -43.77 7.33
CA ALA A 2 -1.79 -42.60 7.71
C ALA A 2 -1.42 -42.56 9.21
N LEU A 3 -2.38 -42.78 10.12
CA LEU A 3 -2.12 -42.84 11.57
C LEU A 3 -1.09 -43.92 11.95
N SER A 4 -1.22 -45.12 11.39
CA SER A 4 -0.29 -46.24 11.65
C SER A 4 1.14 -45.93 11.17
N ARG A 5 1.29 -45.19 10.06
CA ARG A 5 2.59 -44.72 9.54
C ARG A 5 3.21 -43.66 10.45
N LEU A 6 2.37 -42.80 11.01
CA LEU A 6 2.80 -41.76 11.94
C LEU A 6 3.17 -42.31 13.33
N GLU A 7 2.78 -43.54 13.67
CA GLU A 7 3.18 -44.25 14.90
C GLU A 7 4.54 -44.96 14.75
N SER A 8 4.89 -45.42 13.55
CA SER A 8 6.16 -46.10 13.27
C SER A 8 7.34 -45.13 13.18
N PHE A 9 8.45 -45.46 13.86
CA PHE A 9 9.70 -44.68 13.84
C PHE A 9 10.69 -45.10 12.76
N ASP A 10 10.48 -46.27 12.13
CA ASP A 10 11.40 -46.91 11.17
C ASP A 10 11.04 -46.62 9.69
N GLU A 11 10.10 -45.70 9.46
CA GLU A 11 9.67 -45.33 8.10
C GLU A 11 10.54 -44.24 7.48
N ASP A 12 10.61 -44.26 6.15
CA ASP A 12 11.24 -43.22 5.33
C ASP A 12 10.71 -41.82 5.68
N ALA A 13 11.61 -40.83 5.70
CA ALA A 13 11.30 -39.47 6.12
C ALA A 13 10.27 -38.79 5.21
N GLU A 14 10.25 -39.09 3.91
CA GLU A 14 9.29 -38.52 2.97
C GLU A 14 7.88 -39.06 3.23
N VAL A 15 7.76 -40.38 3.46
CA VAL A 15 6.49 -41.03 3.79
C VAL A 15 5.92 -40.50 5.11
N ARG A 16 6.80 -40.27 6.10
CA ARG A 16 6.42 -39.71 7.39
C ARG A 16 5.92 -38.28 7.27
N ASN A 17 6.61 -37.42 6.50
CA ASN A 17 6.20 -36.04 6.27
C ASN A 17 4.86 -35.97 5.53
N ALA A 18 4.68 -36.80 4.49
CA ALA A 18 3.41 -36.89 3.78
C ALA A 18 2.26 -37.37 4.68
N ALA A 19 2.54 -38.27 5.64
CA ALA A 19 1.56 -38.68 6.63
C ALA A 19 1.21 -37.54 7.60
N ILE A 20 2.18 -36.73 8.04
CA ILE A 20 1.96 -35.54 8.88
C ILE A 20 1.04 -34.54 8.17
N ASP A 21 1.35 -34.21 6.92
CA ASP A 21 0.59 -33.24 6.14
C ASP A 21 -0.86 -33.72 5.92
N CYS A 22 -1.03 -35.00 5.58
CA CYS A 22 -2.34 -35.62 5.40
C CYS A 22 -3.18 -35.60 6.67
N ILE A 23 -2.58 -35.90 7.83
CA ILE A 23 -3.29 -35.84 9.12
C ILE A 23 -3.63 -34.39 9.48
N GLY A 24 -2.72 -33.45 9.24
CA GLY A 24 -2.95 -32.02 9.44
C GLY A 24 -4.19 -31.52 8.69
N GLU A 25 -4.25 -31.82 7.39
CA GLU A 25 -5.39 -31.48 6.52
C GLU A 25 -6.68 -32.15 6.99
N LEU A 26 -6.65 -33.45 7.30
CA LEU A 26 -7.83 -34.18 7.75
C LEU A 26 -8.40 -33.62 9.06
N VAL A 27 -7.55 -33.30 10.03
CA VAL A 27 -7.98 -32.72 11.31
C VAL A 27 -8.45 -31.28 11.13
N GLY A 28 -7.72 -30.47 10.34
CA GLY A 28 -8.06 -29.07 10.08
C GLY A 28 -9.41 -28.91 9.37
N SER A 29 -9.68 -29.74 8.37
CA SER A 29 -10.87 -29.66 7.52
C SER A 29 -12.05 -30.50 8.01
N PHE A 30 -11.81 -31.64 8.68
CA PHE A 30 -12.85 -32.60 9.06
C PHE A 30 -12.86 -33.00 10.54
N GLY A 31 -12.14 -32.28 11.41
CA GLY A 31 -12.02 -32.56 12.84
C GLY A 31 -13.35 -32.83 13.55
N GLY A 32 -14.42 -32.09 13.21
CA GLY A 32 -15.75 -32.30 13.78
C GLY A 32 -16.35 -33.69 13.51
N SER A 33 -16.04 -34.30 12.35
CA SER A 33 -16.52 -35.63 11.97
C SER A 33 -15.62 -36.76 12.51
N LEU A 34 -14.37 -36.45 12.85
CA LEU A 34 -13.38 -37.41 13.34
C LEU A 34 -13.53 -37.74 14.84
N GLY A 35 -14.17 -36.86 15.62
CA GLY A 35 -14.43 -37.07 17.04
C GLY A 35 -13.15 -37.41 17.83
N ALA A 36 -13.15 -38.53 18.55
CA ALA A 36 -12.00 -38.96 19.36
C ALA A 36 -10.71 -39.21 18.54
N GLN A 37 -10.83 -39.56 17.25
CA GLN A 37 -9.66 -39.77 16.39
C GLN A 37 -8.94 -38.46 16.10
N ALA A 38 -9.64 -37.32 16.08
CA ALA A 38 -9.00 -36.02 15.93
C ALA A 38 -8.06 -35.73 17.11
N SER A 39 -8.53 -35.96 18.35
CA SER A 39 -7.70 -35.75 19.54
C SER A 39 -6.47 -36.66 19.59
N ASN A 40 -6.60 -37.94 19.21
CA ASN A 40 -5.46 -38.85 19.13
C ASN A 40 -4.46 -38.43 18.06
N ALA A 41 -4.96 -38.07 16.87
CA ALA A 41 -4.14 -37.57 15.77
C ALA A 41 -3.39 -36.29 16.15
N THR A 42 -4.07 -35.35 16.81
CA THR A 42 -3.47 -34.11 17.33
C THR A 42 -2.36 -34.39 18.32
N LYS A 43 -2.58 -35.29 19.29
CA LYS A 43 -1.54 -35.68 20.24
C LYS A 43 -0.29 -36.19 19.53
N LEU A 44 -0.48 -37.07 18.55
CA LEU A 44 0.61 -37.65 17.79
C LEU A 44 1.39 -36.59 17.00
N LEU A 45 0.70 -35.59 16.41
CA LEU A 45 1.36 -34.45 15.77
C LEU A 45 2.19 -33.62 16.75
N VAL A 46 1.69 -33.40 17.96
CA VAL A 46 2.41 -32.69 19.04
C VAL A 46 3.67 -33.46 19.44
N ASP A 47 3.57 -34.78 19.62
CA ASP A 47 4.73 -35.63 19.92
C ASP A 47 5.82 -35.52 18.84
N ARG A 48 5.44 -35.30 17.58
CA ARG A 48 6.39 -35.11 16.46
C ARG A 48 7.08 -33.74 16.45
N LEU A 49 6.61 -32.73 17.21
CA LEU A 49 7.31 -31.45 17.36
C LEU A 49 8.70 -31.60 18.00
N ALA A 50 8.83 -32.54 18.94
CA ALA A 50 10.10 -32.79 19.63
C ALA A 50 11.18 -33.35 18.68
N LEU A 51 10.78 -33.98 17.57
CA LEU A 51 11.68 -34.68 16.65
C LEU A 51 12.19 -33.76 15.55
N GLU A 52 13.49 -33.50 15.54
CA GLU A 52 14.14 -32.57 14.60
C GLU A 52 13.80 -32.84 13.12
N MET A 53 13.87 -34.11 12.69
CA MET A 53 13.63 -34.50 11.29
C MET A 53 12.18 -34.32 10.81
N ALA A 54 11.20 -34.20 11.73
CA ALA A 54 9.77 -34.07 11.41
C ALA A 54 9.20 -32.72 11.86
N ARG A 55 10.02 -31.89 12.51
CA ARG A 55 9.58 -30.70 13.25
C ARG A 55 8.92 -29.65 12.36
N LEU A 56 9.46 -29.40 11.17
CA LEU A 56 8.91 -28.43 10.23
C LEU A 56 7.51 -28.86 9.74
N SER A 57 7.37 -30.10 9.28
CA SER A 57 6.09 -30.65 8.82
C SER A 57 5.05 -30.67 9.94
N ALA A 58 5.47 -31.03 11.16
CA ALA A 58 4.59 -31.07 12.32
C ALA A 58 4.06 -29.67 12.69
N VAL A 59 4.92 -28.63 12.70
CA VAL A 59 4.46 -27.26 12.94
C VAL A 59 3.54 -26.76 11.84
N LYS A 60 3.83 -27.06 10.56
CA LYS A 60 2.93 -26.71 9.45
C LYS A 60 1.54 -27.30 9.62
N ALA A 61 1.47 -28.61 9.94
CA ALA A 61 0.21 -29.30 10.19
C ALA A 61 -0.54 -28.67 11.38
N ILE A 62 0.16 -28.35 12.48
CA ILE A 62 -0.44 -27.71 13.65
C ILE A 62 -0.91 -26.28 13.34
N CYS A 63 -0.14 -25.50 12.58
CA CYS A 63 -0.51 -24.16 12.13
C CYS A 63 -1.80 -24.22 11.32
N HIS A 64 -1.90 -25.17 10.38
CA HIS A 64 -3.08 -25.37 9.56
C HIS A 64 -4.31 -25.74 10.40
N ILE A 65 -4.17 -26.66 11.36
CA ILE A 65 -5.26 -27.01 12.28
C ILE A 65 -5.67 -25.79 13.12
N ALA A 66 -4.70 -25.03 13.64
CA ALA A 66 -4.94 -23.86 14.49
C ALA A 66 -5.69 -22.74 13.74
N ALA A 67 -5.33 -22.50 12.48
CA ALA A 67 -5.99 -21.50 11.64
C ALA A 67 -7.36 -21.96 11.12
N GLY A 68 -7.65 -23.27 11.17
CA GLY A 68 -8.88 -23.88 10.67
C GLY A 68 -10.06 -23.83 11.65
N PRO A 69 -11.26 -24.25 11.19
CA PRO A 69 -12.50 -24.23 12.00
C PRO A 69 -12.45 -25.16 13.22
N HIS A 70 -11.51 -26.09 13.28
CA HIS A 70 -11.36 -27.09 14.32
C HIS A 70 -10.16 -26.85 15.26
N GLY A 71 -9.58 -25.65 15.26
CA GLY A 71 -8.40 -25.30 16.07
C GLY A 71 -8.54 -25.56 17.58
N LYS A 72 -9.76 -25.59 18.12
CA LYS A 72 -10.02 -25.91 19.55
C LYS A 72 -9.50 -27.28 19.98
N VAL A 73 -9.29 -28.22 19.05
CA VAL A 73 -8.70 -29.53 19.35
C VAL A 73 -7.27 -29.42 19.91
N LEU A 74 -6.59 -28.29 19.68
CA LEU A 74 -5.23 -28.01 20.15
C LEU A 74 -5.17 -27.43 21.56
N GLU A 75 -6.28 -26.95 22.13
CA GLU A 75 -6.32 -26.33 23.46
C GLU A 75 -5.70 -27.20 24.57
N PRO A 76 -5.94 -28.53 24.64
CA PRO A 76 -5.34 -29.38 25.68
C PRO A 76 -3.81 -29.45 25.61
N TYR A 77 -3.23 -29.19 24.43
CA TYR A 77 -1.79 -29.31 24.16
C TYR A 77 -1.12 -27.94 24.03
N SER A 78 -1.84 -26.83 24.25
CA SER A 78 -1.34 -25.48 23.96
C SER A 78 -0.06 -25.14 24.71
N SER A 79 0.06 -25.57 25.98
CA SER A 79 1.28 -25.35 26.78
C SER A 79 2.48 -26.12 26.23
N GLU A 80 2.27 -27.32 25.71
CA GLU A 80 3.35 -28.15 25.15
C GLU A 80 3.79 -27.63 23.78
N ILE A 81 2.82 -27.28 22.93
CA ILE A 81 3.07 -26.64 21.63
C ILE A 81 3.86 -25.36 21.85
N SER A 82 3.41 -24.48 22.76
CA SER A 82 4.05 -23.19 23.04
C SER A 82 5.49 -23.32 23.50
N ARG A 83 5.82 -24.33 24.34
CA ARG A 83 7.21 -24.59 24.78
C ARG A 83 8.11 -25.03 23.63
N ASN A 84 7.57 -25.77 22.66
CA ASN A 84 8.31 -26.16 21.47
C ASN A 84 8.50 -24.97 20.51
N LEU A 85 7.54 -24.05 20.41
CA LEU A 85 7.62 -22.90 19.50
C LEU A 85 8.74 -21.92 19.85
N VAL A 86 9.00 -21.66 21.13
CA VAL A 86 10.04 -20.72 21.59
C VAL A 86 11.42 -20.98 20.96
N PRO A 87 12.03 -22.18 21.08
CA PRO A 87 13.32 -22.46 20.47
C PRO A 87 13.27 -22.47 18.94
N MET A 88 12.10 -22.71 18.34
CA MET A 88 11.92 -22.72 16.88
C MET A 88 11.94 -21.31 16.29
N ILE A 89 11.41 -20.32 17.02
CA ILE A 89 11.48 -18.90 16.64
C ILE A 89 12.95 -18.42 16.64
N SER A 90 13.77 -18.93 17.55
CA SER A 90 15.20 -18.61 17.60
C SER A 90 16.07 -19.45 16.66
N SER A 91 15.48 -20.34 15.86
CA SER A 91 16.20 -21.20 14.93
C SER A 91 16.75 -20.41 13.73
N PRO A 92 17.94 -20.76 13.19
CA PRO A 92 18.43 -20.18 11.94
C PRO A 92 17.60 -20.61 10.71
N GLU A 93 16.81 -21.67 10.82
CA GLU A 93 15.97 -22.18 9.73
C GLU A 93 14.75 -21.28 9.50
N ARG A 94 14.81 -20.44 8.45
CA ARG A 94 13.78 -19.43 8.15
C ARG A 94 12.38 -19.99 7.95
N ALA A 95 12.27 -21.15 7.29
CA ALA A 95 10.98 -21.82 7.09
C ALA A 95 10.37 -22.22 8.44
N LEU A 96 11.16 -22.80 9.32
CA LEU A 96 10.74 -23.22 10.65
C LEU A 96 10.31 -22.02 11.51
N CYS A 97 11.09 -20.95 11.47
CA CYS A 97 10.82 -19.74 12.23
C CYS A 97 9.53 -19.06 11.77
N THR A 98 9.30 -18.96 10.46
CA THR A 98 8.08 -18.38 9.89
C THR A 98 6.84 -19.18 10.29
N GLU A 99 6.89 -20.50 10.12
CA GLU A 99 5.77 -21.39 10.48
C GLU A 99 5.50 -21.37 11.99
N ALA A 100 6.54 -21.26 12.82
CA ALA A 100 6.38 -21.12 14.27
C ALA A 100 5.66 -19.81 14.64
N LEU A 101 6.02 -18.68 14.02
CA LEU A 101 5.36 -17.38 14.24
C LEU A 101 3.92 -17.36 13.74
N ASP A 102 3.65 -17.99 12.60
CA ASP A 102 2.29 -18.11 12.06
C ASP A 102 1.43 -19.00 12.98
N THR A 103 2.01 -20.07 13.53
CA THR A 103 1.36 -20.91 14.57
C THR A 103 1.07 -20.11 15.85
N VAL A 104 2.00 -19.27 16.31
CA VAL A 104 1.78 -18.36 17.45
C VAL A 104 0.61 -17.42 17.17
N THR A 105 0.53 -16.88 15.96
CA THR A 105 -0.56 -15.98 15.54
C THR A 105 -1.92 -16.69 15.66
N ALA A 106 -2.01 -17.93 15.15
CA ALA A 106 -3.22 -18.74 15.18
C ALA A 106 -3.61 -19.20 16.61
N LEU A 107 -2.64 -19.50 17.47
CA LEU A 107 -2.87 -20.00 18.83
C LEU A 107 -2.85 -18.93 19.93
N SER A 108 -2.69 -17.66 19.57
CA SER A 108 -2.46 -16.54 20.51
C SER A 108 -3.37 -16.52 21.75
N GLY A 109 -4.66 -16.87 21.60
CA GLY A 109 -5.62 -16.98 22.70
C GLY A 109 -5.35 -18.10 23.70
N SER A 110 -4.76 -19.20 23.27
CA SER A 110 -4.54 -20.43 24.05
C SER A 110 -3.13 -20.52 24.66
N ILE A 111 -2.21 -19.63 24.29
CA ILE A 111 -0.84 -19.61 24.80
C ILE A 111 -0.84 -19.13 26.26
N PRO A 112 -0.18 -19.82 27.21
CA PRO A 112 -0.03 -19.36 28.60
C PRO A 112 0.74 -18.04 28.70
N MET A 113 0.35 -17.16 29.63
CA MET A 113 0.92 -15.81 29.77
C MET A 113 2.44 -15.81 29.93
N GLU A 114 3.00 -16.77 30.67
CA GLU A 114 4.44 -16.89 30.93
C GLU A 114 5.23 -17.08 29.63
N LEU A 115 4.68 -17.85 28.69
CA LEU A 115 5.29 -18.12 27.40
C LEU A 115 5.05 -16.98 26.39
N ARG A 116 3.99 -16.18 26.55
CA ARG A 116 3.72 -15.03 25.66
C ARG A 116 4.85 -14.01 25.73
N GLU A 117 5.36 -13.70 26.92
CA GLU A 117 6.46 -12.74 27.08
C GLU A 117 7.76 -13.26 26.45
N GLU A 118 8.06 -14.54 26.61
CA GLU A 118 9.24 -15.17 26.02
C GLU A 118 9.17 -15.23 24.49
N ILE A 119 8.01 -15.60 23.95
CA ILE A 119 7.73 -15.58 22.51
C ILE A 119 7.83 -14.16 21.95
N LEU A 120 7.29 -13.16 22.64
CA LEU A 120 7.37 -11.76 22.23
C LEU A 120 8.83 -11.29 22.19
N LYS A 121 9.62 -11.61 23.21
CA LYS A 121 11.04 -11.24 23.26
C LYS A 121 11.84 -11.88 22.12
N SER A 122 11.62 -13.16 21.86
CA SER A 122 12.30 -13.90 20.78
C SER A 122 11.89 -13.39 19.40
N SER A 123 10.59 -13.18 19.16
CA SER A 123 10.06 -12.65 17.91
C SER A 123 10.50 -11.22 17.63
N ALA A 124 10.61 -10.37 18.68
CA ALA A 124 11.13 -9.02 18.53
C ALA A 124 12.56 -9.00 17.99
N VAL A 125 13.39 -10.01 18.23
CA VAL A 125 14.76 -10.10 17.65
C VAL A 125 14.73 -10.13 16.12
N LEU A 126 13.68 -10.70 15.54
CA LEU A 126 13.54 -10.95 14.11
C LEU A 126 13.02 -9.75 13.31
N VAL A 127 12.57 -8.70 13.99
CA VAL A 127 12.07 -7.47 13.36
C VAL A 127 13.26 -6.66 12.83
N SER A 128 13.56 -6.79 11.54
CA SER A 128 14.60 -6.05 10.82
C SER A 128 14.23 -5.75 9.36
N GLU A 129 14.98 -4.84 8.73
CA GLU A 129 14.82 -4.51 7.30
C GLU A 129 15.39 -5.61 6.37
N ASP A 130 16.29 -6.46 6.89
CA ASP A 130 16.99 -7.48 6.10
C ASP A 130 16.06 -8.60 5.61
N ASP A 131 15.04 -8.94 6.40
CA ASP A 131 14.05 -9.97 6.07
C ASP A 131 12.63 -9.50 6.39
N LEU A 132 12.04 -8.77 5.44
CA LEU A 132 10.69 -8.23 5.58
C LEU A 132 9.62 -9.30 5.74
N ARG A 133 9.83 -10.52 5.19
CA ARG A 133 8.86 -11.60 5.34
C ARG A 133 8.83 -12.05 6.80
N LEU A 134 10.00 -12.27 7.38
CA LEU A 134 10.07 -12.68 8.78
C LEU A 134 9.62 -11.57 9.74
N SER A 135 9.98 -10.32 9.45
CA SER A 135 9.45 -9.15 10.17
C SER A 135 7.93 -9.06 10.12
N THR A 136 7.32 -9.40 8.98
CA THR A 136 5.86 -9.44 8.82
C THR A 136 5.24 -10.47 9.77
N SER A 137 5.72 -11.71 9.78
CA SER A 137 5.20 -12.75 10.67
C SER A 137 5.46 -12.43 12.15
N ALA A 138 6.61 -11.85 12.48
CA ALA A 138 6.93 -11.43 13.84
C ALA A 138 5.99 -10.32 14.35
N LEU A 139 5.73 -9.30 13.54
CA LEU A 139 4.79 -8.22 13.88
C LEU A 139 3.35 -8.72 13.99
N ARG A 140 2.92 -9.65 13.14
CA ARG A 140 1.60 -10.29 13.24
C ARG A 140 1.46 -11.12 14.52
N ALA A 141 2.48 -11.90 14.87
CA ALA A 141 2.51 -12.66 16.12
C ALA A 141 2.44 -11.72 17.34
N ALA A 142 3.24 -10.65 17.35
CA ALA A 142 3.20 -9.64 18.42
C ALA A 142 1.81 -8.98 18.55
N THR A 143 1.19 -8.64 17.41
CA THR A 143 -0.16 -8.07 17.37
C THR A 143 -1.21 -9.05 17.90
N ALA A 144 -1.16 -10.32 17.48
CA ALA A 144 -2.09 -11.35 17.93
C ALA A 144 -1.95 -11.63 19.44
N LEU A 145 -0.72 -11.71 19.94
CA LEU A 145 -0.45 -11.83 21.38
C LEU A 145 -0.97 -10.62 22.17
N LEU A 146 -0.81 -9.41 21.63
CA LEU A 146 -1.33 -8.19 22.24
C LEU A 146 -2.86 -8.22 22.32
N VAL A 147 -3.54 -8.55 21.22
CA VAL A 147 -5.00 -8.62 21.18
C VAL A 147 -5.54 -9.71 22.11
N ALA A 148 -4.86 -10.86 22.18
CA ALA A 148 -5.26 -11.97 23.06
C ALA A 148 -5.00 -11.73 24.55
N THR A 149 -4.08 -10.81 24.91
CA THR A 149 -3.68 -10.55 26.30
C THR A 149 -4.27 -9.25 26.84
N GLY A 150 -4.34 -8.22 26.00
CA GLY A 150 -4.77 -6.88 26.37
C GLY A 150 -3.68 -6.06 27.08
N PRO A 151 -4.08 -5.14 27.99
CA PRO A 151 -3.21 -4.17 28.67
C PRO A 151 -1.90 -4.70 29.29
N PRO A 152 -1.85 -5.90 29.90
CA PRO A 152 -0.65 -6.35 30.62
C PRO A 152 0.59 -6.51 29.73
N LEU A 153 0.41 -6.74 28.43
CA LEU A 153 1.53 -6.96 27.50
C LEU A 153 2.13 -5.66 26.94
N VAL A 154 1.44 -4.52 27.11
CA VAL A 154 1.85 -3.22 26.53
C VAL A 154 3.26 -2.79 26.96
N PRO A 155 3.65 -2.86 28.25
CA PRO A 155 5.01 -2.50 28.66
C PRO A 155 6.09 -3.38 28.01
N ARG A 156 5.81 -4.67 27.82
CA ARG A 156 6.76 -5.60 27.17
C ARG A 156 6.94 -5.30 25.69
N ILE A 157 5.87 -4.92 25.00
CA ILE A 157 5.93 -4.48 23.61
C ILE A 157 6.73 -3.18 23.50
N ALA A 158 6.52 -2.24 24.44
CA ALA A 158 7.25 -0.98 24.50
C ALA A 158 8.77 -1.16 24.64
N GLU A 159 9.21 -2.14 25.45
CA GLU A 159 10.62 -2.43 25.68
C GLU A 159 11.29 -3.18 24.52
N SER A 160 10.55 -4.02 23.78
CA SER A 160 11.13 -5.01 22.86
C SER A 160 10.78 -4.79 21.39
N ALA A 161 9.50 -4.98 21.03
CA ALA A 161 9.04 -4.97 19.64
C ALA A 161 8.87 -3.56 19.09
N TRP A 162 8.37 -2.62 19.91
CA TRP A 162 8.03 -1.27 19.46
C TRP A 162 9.23 -0.46 18.94
N PRO A 163 10.41 -0.42 19.60
CA PRO A 163 11.55 0.34 19.09
C PRO A 163 11.99 -0.11 17.70
N LYS A 164 11.84 -1.41 17.39
CA LYS A 164 12.20 -2.00 16.09
C LYS A 164 11.11 -1.76 15.04
N ALA A 165 9.85 -1.88 15.44
CA ALA A 165 8.72 -1.47 14.61
C ALA A 165 8.84 0.01 14.20
N MET A 166 9.25 0.86 15.14
CA MET A 166 9.48 2.28 14.90
C MET A 166 10.64 2.52 13.92
N LEU A 167 11.73 1.74 14.01
CA LEU A 167 12.80 1.78 13.01
C LEU A 167 12.29 1.38 11.62
N LEU A 168 11.51 0.30 11.52
CA LEU A 168 10.88 -0.14 10.26
C LEU A 168 9.96 0.92 9.64
N SER A 169 9.27 1.73 10.46
CA SER A 169 8.42 2.81 9.95
C SER A 169 9.20 3.86 9.14
N ARG A 170 10.52 3.95 9.33
CA ARG A 170 11.43 4.86 8.62
C ARG A 170 12.05 4.23 7.38
N SER A 171 11.90 2.93 7.18
CA SER A 171 12.52 2.22 6.06
C SER A 171 11.82 2.54 4.74
N VAL A 172 12.60 2.70 3.67
CA VAL A 172 12.09 2.78 2.29
C VAL A 172 11.55 1.42 1.81
N PHE A 173 12.03 0.33 2.39
CA PHE A 173 11.73 -1.02 1.91
C PHE A 173 10.42 -1.59 2.48
N VAL A 174 9.86 -0.94 3.51
CA VAL A 174 8.64 -1.43 4.16
C VAL A 174 7.42 -1.07 3.33
N HIS A 175 6.93 -2.05 2.57
CA HIS A 175 5.73 -1.95 1.75
C HIS A 175 4.86 -3.21 1.84
N GLY A 176 3.59 -3.11 1.42
CA GLY A 176 2.67 -4.24 1.32
C GLY A 176 2.42 -4.93 2.67
N ALA A 177 2.65 -6.24 2.74
CA ALA A 177 2.31 -7.05 3.92
C ALA A 177 3.05 -6.63 5.20
N ALA A 178 4.32 -6.24 5.09
CA ALA A 178 5.13 -5.79 6.23
C ALA A 178 4.59 -4.48 6.80
N GLN A 179 4.24 -3.55 5.92
CA GLN A 179 3.63 -2.29 6.29
C GLN A 179 2.27 -2.50 6.97
N GLU A 180 1.41 -3.36 6.43
CA GLU A 180 0.11 -3.62 7.05
C GLU A 180 0.25 -4.29 8.43
N ALA A 181 1.24 -5.17 8.61
CA ALA A 181 1.53 -5.77 9.91
C ALA A 181 1.99 -4.71 10.94
N LEU A 182 2.83 -3.75 10.53
CA LEU A 182 3.23 -2.61 11.35
C LEU A 182 2.02 -1.76 11.76
N LEU A 183 1.17 -1.38 10.78
CA LEU A 183 -0.02 -0.57 11.03
C LEU A 183 -1.03 -1.31 11.91
N SER A 184 -1.16 -2.63 11.75
CA SER A 184 -2.03 -3.47 12.60
C SER A 184 -1.57 -3.48 14.05
N LEU A 185 -0.26 -3.58 14.31
CA LEU A 185 0.30 -3.46 15.66
C LEU A 185 0.00 -2.09 16.26
N LEU A 186 0.21 -1.02 15.49
CA LEU A 186 -0.07 0.35 15.92
C LEU A 186 -1.55 0.56 16.25
N ARG A 187 -2.47 0.07 15.40
CA ARG A 187 -3.92 0.11 15.67
C ARG A 187 -4.27 -0.62 16.96
N ALA A 188 -3.71 -1.81 17.18
CA ALA A 188 -3.96 -2.59 18.40
C ALA A 188 -3.48 -1.84 19.66
N LEU A 189 -2.32 -1.17 19.60
CA LEU A 189 -1.82 -0.35 20.70
C LEU A 189 -2.73 0.86 20.97
N LEU A 190 -3.17 1.56 19.92
CA LEU A 190 -4.05 2.71 20.05
C LEU A 190 -5.44 2.35 20.58
N VAL A 191 -5.96 1.16 20.27
CA VAL A 191 -7.24 0.67 20.83
C VAL A 191 -7.12 0.42 22.33
N LEU A 192 -5.97 -0.06 22.81
CA LEU A 192 -5.74 -0.28 24.23
C LEU A 192 -5.49 1.02 25.00
N ASP A 193 -4.82 1.99 24.37
CA ASP A 193 -4.50 3.32 24.92
C ASP A 193 -3.96 3.27 26.36
N GLN A 194 -2.92 2.47 26.58
CA GLN A 194 -2.29 2.28 27.89
C GLN A 194 -0.85 2.78 27.92
N ALA A 195 -0.44 3.34 29.06
CA ALA A 195 0.96 3.68 29.28
C ALA A 195 1.85 2.41 29.26
N PRO A 196 3.08 2.48 28.72
CA PRO A 196 3.79 3.66 28.22
C PRO A 196 3.48 4.04 26.75
N LEU A 197 2.67 3.25 26.03
CA LEU A 197 2.35 3.47 24.61
C LEU A 197 0.92 4.00 24.43
N ASN A 198 0.58 5.08 25.13
CA ASN A 198 -0.69 5.77 24.92
C ASN A 198 -0.67 6.57 23.62
N GLN A 199 -1.84 7.04 23.18
CA GLN A 199 -2.00 7.80 21.95
C GLN A 199 -1.06 9.01 21.84
N ASN A 200 -0.95 9.83 22.89
CA ASN A 200 -0.13 11.04 22.86
C ASN A 200 1.37 10.69 22.78
N THR A 201 1.81 9.63 23.46
CA THR A 201 3.20 9.18 23.42
C THR A 201 3.57 8.60 22.06
N LEU A 202 2.70 7.78 21.47
CA LEU A 202 2.88 7.25 20.12
C LEU A 202 2.93 8.36 19.06
N GLU A 203 2.01 9.32 19.17
CA GLU A 203 2.01 10.52 18.32
C GLU A 203 3.33 11.27 18.41
N GLN A 204 3.78 11.57 19.63
CA GLN A 204 5.03 12.29 19.86
C GLN A 204 6.24 11.53 19.31
N MET A 205 6.31 10.21 19.51
CA MET A 205 7.40 9.38 18.98
C MET A 205 7.45 9.42 17.44
N LEU A 206 6.31 9.34 16.76
CA LEU A 206 6.24 9.42 15.29
C LEU A 206 6.71 10.77 14.77
N TRP A 207 6.27 11.88 15.39
CA TRP A 207 6.70 13.23 15.00
C TRP A 207 8.15 13.53 15.34
N GLN A 208 8.69 13.00 16.44
CA GLN A 208 10.11 13.13 16.76
C GLN A 208 10.97 12.39 15.74
N SER A 209 10.55 11.18 15.35
CA SER A 209 11.23 10.43 14.31
C SER A 209 11.23 11.14 12.94
N ALA A 210 10.26 12.02 12.69
CA ALA A 210 10.26 12.87 11.51
C ALA A 210 11.27 14.02 11.57
N ALA A 211 11.52 14.54 12.77
CA ALA A 211 12.36 15.72 13.00
C ALA A 211 13.86 15.41 13.00
N ASP A 212 14.24 14.20 13.43
CA ASP A 212 15.65 13.79 13.58
C ASP A 212 16.37 13.53 12.24
N ASP A 213 15.65 13.47 11.11
CA ASP A 213 16.22 13.11 9.81
C ASP A 213 16.50 14.34 8.91
N ALA A 214 17.79 14.52 8.55
CA ALA A 214 18.30 15.68 7.81
C ALA A 214 17.87 15.78 6.32
N ALA A 215 17.09 14.81 5.80
CA ALA A 215 16.31 14.91 4.57
C ALA A 215 15.52 13.60 4.39
N PRO A 216 14.18 13.59 4.46
CA PRO A 216 13.42 12.37 4.19
C PRO A 216 13.37 12.14 2.67
N ALA A 217 13.74 10.94 2.22
CA ALA A 217 13.38 10.50 0.87
C ALA A 217 11.85 10.41 0.78
N ALA A 218 11.26 10.73 -0.37
CA ALA A 218 9.80 10.69 -0.56
C ALA A 218 9.17 9.34 -0.13
N ALA A 219 9.86 8.22 -0.43
CA ALA A 219 9.39 6.88 -0.05
C ALA A 219 9.43 6.61 1.47
N ARG A 220 10.37 7.20 2.22
CA ARG A 220 10.37 7.10 3.70
C ARG A 220 9.21 7.88 4.29
N SER A 221 8.89 9.02 3.68
CA SER A 221 7.77 9.87 4.10
C SER A 221 6.44 9.14 4.01
N GLU A 222 6.26 8.24 3.04
CA GLU A 222 5.04 7.47 2.86
C GLU A 222 4.77 6.48 4.01
N SER A 223 5.77 5.69 4.41
CA SER A 223 5.59 4.71 5.50
C SER A 223 5.29 5.37 6.84
N LEU A 224 6.00 6.46 7.13
CA LEU A 224 5.75 7.26 8.32
C LEU A 224 4.39 7.97 8.26
N ALA A 225 3.99 8.50 7.10
CA ALA A 225 2.69 9.12 6.89
C ALA A 225 1.52 8.15 7.14
N LYS A 226 1.62 6.90 6.67
CA LYS A 226 0.60 5.87 6.99
C LYS A 226 0.52 5.55 8.48
N SER A 227 1.65 5.58 9.18
CA SER A 227 1.69 5.39 10.64
C SER A 227 1.04 6.57 11.36
N ILE A 228 1.32 7.80 10.94
CA ILE A 228 0.69 9.03 11.47
C ILE A 228 -0.82 9.03 11.18
N ARG A 229 -1.24 8.59 10.00
CA ARG A 229 -2.66 8.45 9.63
C ARG A 229 -3.42 7.56 10.61
N VAL A 230 -2.85 6.42 10.97
CA VAL A 230 -3.47 5.50 11.95
C VAL A 230 -3.66 6.16 13.33
N VAL A 231 -2.72 7.01 13.76
CA VAL A 231 -2.90 7.81 14.99
C VAL A 231 -3.99 8.87 14.80
N PHE A 232 -4.04 9.52 13.65
CA PHE A 232 -5.04 10.54 13.33
C PHE A 232 -6.48 9.99 13.37
N GLU A 233 -6.68 8.74 12.93
CA GLU A 233 -7.97 8.04 12.99
C GLU A 233 -8.54 7.97 14.41
N THR A 234 -7.70 7.94 15.45
CA THR A 234 -8.14 7.87 16.85
C THR A 234 -8.23 9.24 17.53
N GLN A 235 -7.84 10.33 16.86
CA GLN A 235 -7.86 11.68 17.44
C GLN A 235 -9.26 12.30 17.49
N SER A 236 -9.47 13.19 18.47
CA SER A 236 -10.66 14.06 18.53
C SER A 236 -10.72 15.05 17.36
N SER A 237 -11.92 15.51 16.98
CA SER A 237 -12.13 16.47 15.87
C SER A 237 -11.34 17.78 16.01
N GLY A 238 -11.18 18.29 17.23
CA GLY A 238 -10.40 19.50 17.51
C GLY A 238 -8.91 19.32 17.17
N LYS A 239 -8.29 18.25 17.70
CA LYS A 239 -6.89 17.92 17.40
C LYS A 239 -6.67 17.65 15.90
N ARG A 240 -7.59 16.94 15.25
CA ARG A 240 -7.51 16.68 13.80
C ARG A 240 -7.41 17.97 12.98
N THR A 241 -8.21 18.97 13.35
CA THR A 241 -8.20 20.29 12.71
C THR A 241 -6.86 21.01 12.90
N GLU A 242 -6.30 20.96 14.11
CA GLU A 242 -4.99 21.52 14.44
C GLU A 242 -3.86 20.82 13.67
N THR A 243 -3.87 19.49 13.61
CA THR A 243 -2.88 18.71 12.87
C THR A 243 -2.91 19.06 11.38
N ILE A 244 -4.09 19.07 10.74
CA ILE A 244 -4.23 19.46 9.33
C ILE A 244 -3.71 20.89 9.10
N THR A 245 -4.06 21.83 9.98
CA THR A 245 -3.59 23.22 9.88
C THR A 245 -2.07 23.32 10.01
N THR A 246 -1.47 22.51 10.87
CA THR A 246 -0.02 22.45 11.06
C THR A 246 0.69 21.86 9.85
N LEU A 247 0.11 20.83 9.24
CA LEU A 247 0.58 20.25 7.97
C LEU A 247 0.58 21.29 6.85
N CYS A 248 -0.53 22.02 6.66
CA CYS A 248 -0.64 23.07 5.63
C CYS A 248 0.44 24.15 5.82
N LYS A 249 0.60 24.64 7.06
CA LYS A 249 1.65 25.62 7.40
C LYS A 249 3.06 25.11 7.11
N ALA A 250 3.32 23.82 7.32
CA ALA A 250 4.63 23.22 7.03
C ALA A 250 4.91 23.15 5.53
N VAL A 251 3.87 22.88 4.72
CA VAL A 251 3.92 22.91 3.26
C VAL A 251 4.16 24.33 2.75
N ASP A 252 3.39 25.30 3.21
CA ASP A 252 3.48 26.70 2.74
C ASP A 252 4.86 27.33 3.04
N ARG A 253 5.50 26.91 4.14
CA ARG A 253 6.83 27.40 4.53
C ARG A 253 7.97 26.79 3.71
N GLY A 254 7.75 25.69 2.99
CA GLY A 254 8.79 25.00 2.22
C GLY A 254 9.98 24.51 3.06
N SER A 255 9.73 24.11 4.31
CA SER A 255 10.77 23.67 5.27
C SER A 255 11.16 22.19 5.12
N GLY A 256 12.14 21.71 5.89
CA GLY A 256 12.65 20.32 5.84
C GLY A 256 11.60 19.21 6.07
N GLY A 257 10.41 19.54 6.61
CA GLY A 257 9.28 18.61 6.78
C GLY A 257 8.23 18.64 5.67
N THR A 258 8.45 19.37 4.58
CA THR A 258 7.45 19.56 3.50
C THR A 258 7.03 18.23 2.86
N LEU A 259 7.99 17.35 2.54
CA LEU A 259 7.70 16.05 1.90
C LEU A 259 6.86 15.14 2.81
N LEU A 260 7.20 15.06 4.10
CA LEU A 260 6.39 14.31 5.05
C LEU A 260 4.99 14.92 5.21
N SER A 261 4.90 16.25 5.23
CA SER A 261 3.61 16.93 5.38
C SER A 261 2.69 16.66 4.19
N LEU A 262 3.23 16.71 2.97
CA LEU A 262 2.51 16.34 1.76
C LEU A 262 2.13 14.86 1.73
N ALA A 263 3.01 13.96 2.19
CA ALA A 263 2.70 12.53 2.31
C ALA A 263 1.57 12.29 3.33
N CYS A 264 1.58 12.96 4.47
CA CYS A 264 0.52 12.89 5.46
C CYS A 264 -0.81 13.40 4.88
N ILE A 265 -0.82 14.55 4.21
CA ILE A 265 -2.04 15.07 3.54
C ILE A 265 -2.56 14.06 2.51
N THR A 266 -1.68 13.46 1.71
CA THR A 266 -2.05 12.43 0.72
C THR A 266 -2.76 11.25 1.39
N GLU A 267 -2.19 10.73 2.47
CA GLU A 267 -2.73 9.57 3.19
C GLU A 267 -4.05 9.90 3.90
N LEU A 268 -4.18 11.09 4.48
CA LEU A 268 -5.42 11.56 5.11
C LEU A 268 -6.53 11.78 4.08
N ALA A 269 -6.21 12.37 2.93
CA ALA A 269 -7.16 12.58 1.85
C ALA A 269 -7.57 11.24 1.21
N GLY A 270 -6.63 10.30 1.04
CA GLY A 270 -6.89 8.97 0.51
C GLY A 270 -7.95 8.17 1.28
N GLU A 271 -7.99 8.28 2.61
CA GLU A 271 -8.98 7.61 3.47
C GLU A 271 -10.19 8.51 3.82
N LYS A 272 -10.37 9.66 3.14
CA LYS A 272 -11.46 10.62 3.40
C LYS A 272 -11.49 11.16 4.84
N LEU A 273 -10.31 11.35 5.45
CA LEU A 273 -10.18 11.82 6.84
C LEU A 273 -10.18 13.35 6.96
N ILE A 274 -10.00 14.09 5.85
CA ILE A 274 -10.08 15.55 5.82
C ILE A 274 -11.56 15.97 5.67
N PRO A 275 -12.14 16.70 6.64
CA PRO A 275 -13.53 17.15 6.56
C PRO A 275 -13.79 18.11 5.40
N SER A 276 -14.95 17.98 4.76
CA SER A 276 -15.41 18.95 3.76
C SER A 276 -15.65 20.33 4.37
N GLY A 277 -15.55 21.38 3.55
CA GLY A 277 -15.73 22.79 3.96
C GLY A 277 -14.40 23.55 4.01
N ALA A 278 -14.30 24.52 4.91
CA ALA A 278 -13.17 25.46 4.96
C ALA A 278 -11.80 24.77 5.13
N LEU A 279 -11.73 23.62 5.82
CA LEU A 279 -10.47 22.87 5.95
C LEU A 279 -10.04 22.21 4.65
N CYS A 280 -10.97 21.70 3.86
CA CYS A 280 -10.69 21.14 2.54
C CYS A 280 -10.20 22.23 1.58
N GLU A 281 -10.83 23.41 1.62
CA GLU A 281 -10.44 24.58 0.82
C GLU A 281 -9.03 25.06 1.22
N LEU A 282 -8.71 25.13 2.52
CA LEU A 282 -7.36 25.45 3.00
C LEU A 282 -6.30 24.46 2.48
N VAL A 283 -6.59 23.15 2.57
CA VAL A 283 -5.67 22.12 2.07
C VAL A 283 -5.47 22.26 0.56
N GLN A 284 -6.54 22.47 -0.19
CA GLN A 284 -6.48 22.68 -1.63
C GLN A 284 -5.60 23.88 -2.00
N GLU A 285 -5.76 25.02 -1.31
CA GLU A 285 -4.95 26.21 -1.52
C GLU A 285 -3.45 25.96 -1.28
N SER A 286 -3.09 25.32 -0.15
CA SER A 286 -1.71 24.95 0.16
C SER A 286 -1.11 23.99 -0.87
N LEU A 287 -1.89 23.00 -1.34
CA LEU A 287 -1.42 22.04 -2.36
C LEU A 287 -1.19 22.71 -3.72
N LEU A 288 -2.10 23.59 -4.16
CA LEU A 288 -1.92 24.35 -5.38
C LEU A 288 -0.70 25.29 -5.29
N GLY A 289 -0.51 25.95 -4.15
CA GLY A 289 0.68 26.78 -3.88
C GLY A 289 1.99 25.98 -3.96
N ALA A 290 2.00 24.77 -3.41
CA ALA A 290 3.15 23.87 -3.45
C ALA A 290 3.49 23.39 -4.87
N ILE A 291 2.49 23.11 -5.72
CA ILE A 291 2.69 22.75 -7.13
C ILE A 291 3.43 23.87 -7.89
N MET A 292 3.20 25.13 -7.52
CA MET A 292 3.80 26.27 -8.20
C MET A 292 5.21 26.61 -7.71
N THR A 293 5.48 26.50 -6.41
CA THR A 293 6.67 27.10 -5.78
C THR A 293 7.66 26.12 -5.17
N ALA A 294 7.31 24.83 -5.03
CA ALA A 294 8.14 23.86 -4.33
C ALA A 294 9.21 23.19 -5.22
N THR A 295 10.01 22.29 -4.63
CA THR A 295 10.96 21.44 -5.35
C THR A 295 10.24 20.41 -6.23
N GLU A 296 10.90 19.86 -7.25
CA GLU A 296 10.28 18.89 -8.18
C GLU A 296 9.67 17.67 -7.48
N GLU A 297 10.30 17.16 -6.43
CA GLU A 297 9.74 16.07 -5.62
C GLU A 297 8.49 16.50 -4.85
N ALA A 298 8.51 17.69 -4.25
CA ALA A 298 7.37 18.23 -3.54
C ALA A 298 6.20 18.57 -4.48
N LYS A 299 6.46 19.07 -5.70
CA LYS A 299 5.45 19.30 -6.73
C LYS A 299 4.73 18.02 -7.14
N LYS A 300 5.48 16.94 -7.38
CA LYS A 300 4.91 15.63 -7.70
C LYS A 300 4.05 15.11 -6.56
N LEU A 301 4.55 15.18 -5.32
CA LEU A 301 3.80 14.71 -4.15
C LEU A 301 2.56 15.57 -3.86
N ALA A 302 2.64 16.89 -4.05
CA ALA A 302 1.50 17.79 -3.95
C ALA A 302 0.43 17.50 -5.03
N SER A 303 0.85 17.13 -6.24
CA SER A 303 -0.05 16.66 -7.30
C SER A 303 -0.76 15.35 -6.92
N VAL A 304 -0.04 14.38 -6.34
CA VAL A 304 -0.64 13.13 -5.81
C VAL A 304 -1.63 13.45 -4.68
N ALA A 305 -1.25 14.30 -3.74
CA ALA A 305 -2.10 14.73 -2.63
C ALA A 305 -3.38 15.42 -3.12
N LEU A 306 -3.27 16.27 -4.15
CA LEU A 306 -4.40 16.95 -4.78
C LEU A 306 -5.33 15.94 -5.45
N GLY A 307 -4.78 14.93 -6.14
CA GLY A 307 -5.54 13.79 -6.67
C GLY A 307 -6.30 13.03 -5.59
N ALA A 308 -5.64 12.79 -4.45
CA ALA A 308 -6.24 12.18 -3.28
C ALA A 308 -7.30 13.06 -2.60
N LEU A 309 -7.35 14.36 -2.84
CA LEU A 309 -8.43 15.24 -2.36
C LEU A 309 -9.64 15.22 -3.31
N MET A 310 -9.36 15.28 -4.62
CA MET A 310 -10.38 15.36 -5.67
C MET A 310 -11.28 14.12 -5.77
N TRP A 311 -10.84 12.95 -5.30
CA TRP A 311 -11.64 11.72 -5.45
C TRP A 311 -12.98 11.78 -4.70
N TYR A 312 -13.07 12.60 -3.64
CA TYR A 312 -14.30 12.77 -2.86
C TYR A 312 -14.81 14.20 -2.76
N ASP A 313 -13.99 15.22 -3.09
CA ASP A 313 -14.42 16.62 -3.12
C ASP A 313 -14.64 17.12 -4.55
N SER A 314 -15.90 17.30 -4.93
CA SER A 314 -16.28 17.76 -6.27
C SER A 314 -15.85 19.19 -6.56
N LYS A 315 -15.74 20.06 -5.54
CA LYS A 315 -15.27 21.44 -5.73
C LYS A 315 -13.80 21.48 -6.16
N SER A 316 -12.96 20.71 -5.48
CA SER A 316 -11.55 20.54 -5.84
C SER A 316 -11.40 20.02 -7.27
N LEU A 317 -12.22 19.03 -7.65
CA LEU A 317 -12.22 18.48 -9.01
C LEU A 317 -12.53 19.56 -10.06
N CYS A 318 -13.65 20.29 -9.92
CA CYS A 318 -14.03 21.31 -10.89
C CYS A 318 -12.96 22.40 -11.01
N CYS A 319 -12.38 22.83 -9.88
CA CYS A 319 -11.31 23.81 -9.86
C CYS A 319 -10.08 23.32 -10.65
N VAL A 320 -9.64 22.08 -10.44
CA VAL A 320 -8.49 21.51 -11.16
C VAL A 320 -8.79 21.34 -12.64
N VAL A 321 -10.00 20.91 -13.00
CA VAL A 321 -10.46 20.82 -14.40
C VAL A 321 -10.35 22.17 -15.12
N ASP A 322 -10.72 23.27 -14.46
CA ASP A 322 -10.58 24.61 -15.00
C ASP A 322 -9.11 25.06 -15.07
N LEU A 323 -8.31 24.75 -14.06
CA LEU A 323 -6.87 25.04 -14.05
C LEU A 323 -6.13 24.30 -15.17
N VAL A 324 -6.47 23.05 -15.47
CA VAL A 324 -5.84 22.30 -16.58
C VAL A 324 -6.00 23.01 -17.92
N LYS A 325 -7.17 23.64 -18.14
CA LYS A 325 -7.48 24.41 -19.36
C LYS A 325 -6.67 25.71 -19.40
N ASN A 326 -6.58 26.41 -18.27
CA ASN A 326 -6.08 27.78 -18.20
C ASN A 326 -4.58 27.91 -17.87
N GLU A 327 -3.96 26.90 -17.24
CA GLU A 327 -2.56 26.93 -16.75
C GLU A 327 -1.67 25.92 -17.50
N PRO A 328 -1.06 26.30 -18.64
CA PRO A 328 -0.25 25.38 -19.44
C PRO A 328 1.05 24.95 -18.73
N ALA A 329 1.62 25.80 -17.87
CA ALA A 329 2.92 25.56 -17.23
C ALA A 329 2.92 24.34 -16.29
N ASN A 330 1.84 24.15 -15.53
CA ASN A 330 1.69 23.05 -14.56
C ASN A 330 0.73 21.96 -15.06
N ARG A 331 0.31 22.03 -16.32
CA ARG A 331 -0.71 21.14 -16.91
C ARG A 331 -0.40 19.67 -16.72
N TYR A 332 0.87 19.27 -16.86
CA TYR A 332 1.29 17.90 -16.62
C TYR A 332 1.00 17.42 -15.19
N LEU A 333 1.35 18.22 -14.18
CA LEU A 333 1.11 17.89 -12.77
C LEU A 333 -0.38 17.88 -12.43
N LEU A 334 -1.17 18.77 -13.01
CA LEU A 334 -2.62 18.78 -12.81
C LEU A 334 -3.30 17.57 -13.46
N LEU A 335 -2.86 17.15 -14.66
CA LEU A 335 -3.31 15.91 -15.29
C LEU A 335 -2.89 14.68 -14.48
N PHE A 336 -1.71 14.70 -13.89
CA PHE A 336 -1.25 13.64 -12.99
C PHE A 336 -2.12 13.56 -11.72
N ALA A 337 -2.54 14.69 -11.17
CA ALA A 337 -3.47 14.73 -10.04
C ALA A 337 -4.83 14.12 -10.44
N LEU A 338 -5.34 14.43 -11.63
CA LEU A 338 -6.57 13.81 -12.16
C LEU A 338 -6.42 12.30 -12.32
N LYS A 339 -5.29 11.83 -12.85
CA LYS A 339 -4.97 10.40 -12.95
C LYS A 339 -5.01 9.72 -11.59
N GLU A 340 -4.41 10.33 -10.57
CA GLU A 340 -4.37 9.78 -9.21
C GLU A 340 -5.77 9.72 -8.57
N SER A 341 -6.60 10.74 -8.82
CA SER A 341 -8.01 10.73 -8.39
C SER A 341 -8.77 9.53 -9.00
N ILE A 342 -8.55 9.26 -10.29
CA ILE A 342 -9.14 8.10 -10.99
C ILE A 342 -8.63 6.79 -10.37
N LEU A 343 -7.34 6.67 -10.07
CA LEU A 343 -6.75 5.46 -9.46
C LEU A 343 -7.38 5.10 -8.10
N ARG A 344 -7.82 6.10 -7.34
CA ARG A 344 -8.41 5.91 -6.00
C ARG A 344 -9.92 5.71 -6.02
N SER A 345 -10.53 5.85 -7.19
CA SER A 345 -11.97 5.80 -7.34
C SER A 345 -12.48 4.37 -7.51
N SER A 346 -13.63 4.07 -6.90
CA SER A 346 -14.36 2.85 -7.19
C SER A 346 -15.20 2.99 -8.46
N SER A 347 -15.68 1.87 -9.04
CA SER A 347 -16.57 1.90 -10.21
C SER A 347 -17.85 2.73 -10.00
N ASN A 348 -18.35 2.83 -8.76
CA ASN A 348 -19.53 3.64 -8.44
C ASN A 348 -19.23 5.14 -8.33
N ASP A 349 -18.00 5.48 -7.93
CA ASP A 349 -17.58 6.88 -7.80
C ASP A 349 -17.18 7.47 -9.17
N ALA A 350 -16.68 6.63 -10.08
CA ALA A 350 -16.32 6.96 -11.47
C ALA A 350 -17.34 7.86 -12.18
N ALA A 351 -18.63 7.60 -12.00
CA ALA A 351 -19.70 8.36 -12.63
C ALA A 351 -19.67 9.88 -12.32
N ARG A 352 -19.07 10.29 -11.18
CA ARG A 352 -19.03 11.70 -10.75
C ARG A 352 -18.04 12.55 -11.53
N PHE A 353 -16.89 11.98 -11.90
CA PHE A 353 -15.79 12.70 -12.55
C PHE A 353 -15.74 12.49 -14.06
N MET A 354 -16.41 11.45 -14.56
CA MET A 354 -16.39 11.05 -15.97
C MET A 354 -16.70 12.16 -16.97
N PRO A 355 -17.80 12.94 -16.87
CA PRO A 355 -18.12 13.94 -17.90
C PRO A 355 -17.09 15.08 -17.95
N GLU A 356 -16.62 15.53 -16.79
CA GLU A 356 -15.66 16.63 -16.68
C GLU A 356 -14.25 16.19 -17.10
N ALA A 357 -13.78 15.01 -16.64
CA ALA A 357 -12.48 14.47 -16.98
C ALA A 357 -12.36 14.15 -18.48
N VAL A 358 -13.39 13.53 -19.08
CA VAL A 358 -13.41 13.26 -20.53
C VAL A 358 -13.38 14.56 -21.34
N SER A 359 -14.10 15.60 -20.91
CA SER A 359 -14.06 16.91 -21.58
C SER A 359 -12.66 17.53 -21.57
N VAL A 360 -11.92 17.38 -20.46
CA VAL A 360 -10.55 17.87 -20.33
C VAL A 360 -9.59 17.08 -21.21
N PHE A 361 -9.65 15.75 -21.18
CA PHE A 361 -8.75 14.91 -21.98
C PHE A 361 -8.97 15.09 -23.50
N LEU A 362 -10.19 15.41 -23.92
CA LEU A 362 -10.49 15.75 -25.32
C LEU A 362 -9.98 17.15 -25.72
N THR A 363 -10.05 18.13 -24.83
CA THR A 363 -9.68 19.53 -25.13
C THR A 363 -8.18 19.82 -25.02
N VAL A 364 -7.48 19.13 -24.11
CA VAL A 364 -6.03 19.31 -23.90
C VAL A 364 -5.21 18.88 -25.12
N ASN A 365 -5.68 17.87 -25.85
CA ASN A 365 -5.02 17.38 -27.07
C ASN A 365 -5.26 18.28 -28.29
N ASP A 366 -6.18 19.25 -28.21
CA ASP A 366 -6.53 20.16 -29.32
C ASP A 366 -5.83 21.54 -29.21
N SER A 367 -5.22 21.87 -28.07
CA SER A 367 -4.65 23.21 -27.84
C SER A 367 -3.24 23.36 -28.45
N PRO A 368 -2.96 24.40 -29.26
CA PRO A 368 -1.61 24.65 -29.76
C PRO A 368 -0.65 24.92 -28.59
N LEU A 369 0.48 24.21 -28.63
CA LEU A 369 1.55 24.23 -27.65
C LEU A 369 2.04 25.65 -27.38
N GLY A 370 1.76 26.17 -26.18
CA GLY A 370 2.47 27.31 -25.63
C GLY A 370 3.89 26.90 -25.27
N SER A 371 4.87 27.67 -25.72
CA SER A 371 6.29 27.50 -25.42
C SER A 371 6.58 27.65 -23.92
N SER A 372 7.04 26.60 -23.25
CA SER A 372 7.84 26.77 -22.03
C SER A 372 8.60 25.49 -21.69
N SER A 373 9.93 25.58 -21.78
CA SER A 373 10.93 24.58 -21.39
C SER A 373 10.87 24.23 -19.89
N PRO A 374 11.41 23.07 -19.47
CA PRO A 374 11.74 22.84 -18.07
C PRO A 374 12.98 23.67 -17.71
N SER A 375 12.82 24.65 -16.81
CA SER A 375 13.95 25.44 -16.30
C SER A 375 14.80 24.59 -15.33
N GLY A 376 15.77 23.86 -15.88
CA GLY A 376 16.90 23.33 -15.11
C GLY A 376 17.89 24.46 -14.81
N GLY A 377 18.01 24.83 -13.54
CA GLY A 377 19.01 25.81 -13.09
C GLY A 377 20.42 25.22 -13.13
N ALA A 378 21.27 25.73 -14.02
CA ALA A 378 22.71 25.56 -13.94
C ALA A 378 23.32 26.77 -13.21
N ALA A 379 24.05 26.52 -12.12
CA ALA A 379 24.85 27.52 -11.42
C ALA A 379 26.13 27.86 -12.22
N PRO A 380 26.75 29.05 -12.04
CA PRO A 380 27.82 29.54 -12.91
C PRO A 380 29.21 29.13 -12.41
N ALA A 381 30.14 28.85 -13.34
CA ALA A 381 31.58 28.85 -13.10
C ALA A 381 32.35 29.09 -14.43
N PRO A 382 33.60 29.61 -14.40
CA PRO A 382 34.03 30.72 -15.25
C PRO A 382 34.82 30.35 -16.52
N GLU A 383 34.96 31.39 -17.35
CA GLU A 383 35.78 31.60 -18.54
C GLU A 383 37.04 30.73 -18.70
N ASN A 384 37.16 30.05 -19.87
CA ASN A 384 38.31 30.23 -20.77
C ASN A 384 38.14 29.53 -22.14
N ALA A 385 38.19 30.38 -23.17
CA ALA A 385 38.94 30.24 -24.42
C ALA A 385 38.79 29.02 -25.38
N THR A 386 38.53 29.41 -26.64
CA THR A 386 39.01 28.87 -27.94
C THR A 386 38.20 27.82 -28.71
N GLU A 387 37.54 28.34 -29.77
CA GLU A 387 37.56 27.89 -31.18
C GLU A 387 37.43 26.38 -31.48
N ASN A 388 36.30 25.97 -32.08
CA ASN A 388 36.26 25.67 -33.51
C ASN A 388 34.86 25.30 -34.02
N SER A 389 34.72 25.47 -35.32
CA SER A 389 33.52 25.52 -36.14
C SER A 389 32.80 24.19 -36.36
N ASP A 390 31.57 24.39 -36.86
CA ASP A 390 30.80 23.52 -37.76
C ASP A 390 29.70 22.63 -37.18
N THR A 391 28.63 22.61 -37.97
CA THR A 391 27.47 21.71 -38.03
C THR A 391 26.21 22.00 -37.21
N THR A 392 25.21 22.43 -37.99
CA THR A 392 23.78 22.07 -37.92
C THR A 392 22.88 22.78 -36.92
N ALA A 393 22.10 23.71 -37.48
CA ALA A 393 20.80 24.11 -36.96
C ALA A 393 19.87 22.90 -36.84
N ASN A 394 19.69 22.38 -35.62
CA ASN A 394 18.54 21.55 -35.23
C ASN A 394 18.56 21.38 -33.70
N GLY A 395 17.81 22.20 -32.95
CA GLY A 395 17.89 22.15 -31.48
C GLY A 395 16.68 22.61 -30.68
N SER A 396 15.69 23.29 -31.28
CA SER A 396 14.52 23.80 -30.53
C SER A 396 13.28 22.91 -30.58
N GLY A 397 13.28 21.83 -31.37
CA GLY A 397 12.12 20.94 -31.56
C GLY A 397 12.03 19.74 -30.61
N ALA A 398 13.11 19.35 -29.94
CA ALA A 398 13.19 18.10 -29.18
C ALA A 398 12.74 18.23 -27.71
N GLU A 399 12.84 19.41 -27.10
CA GLU A 399 12.38 19.63 -25.71
C GLU A 399 10.88 19.91 -25.63
N ILE A 400 10.31 20.58 -26.63
CA ILE A 400 8.86 20.81 -26.75
C ILE A 400 8.14 19.48 -27.04
N SER A 401 8.80 18.55 -27.76
CA SER A 401 8.23 17.22 -28.03
C SER A 401 8.16 16.35 -26.77
N SER A 402 9.12 16.44 -25.84
CA SER A 402 9.15 15.59 -24.64
C SER A 402 8.04 15.93 -23.64
N GLY A 403 7.73 17.21 -23.45
CA GLY A 403 6.61 17.67 -22.61
C GLY A 403 5.25 17.32 -23.21
N ALA A 404 5.09 17.51 -24.52
CA ALA A 404 3.88 17.14 -25.25
C ALA A 404 3.63 15.63 -25.25
N GLU A 405 4.68 14.83 -25.40
CA GLU A 405 4.61 13.37 -25.32
C GLU A 405 4.27 12.89 -23.90
N SER A 406 4.82 13.54 -22.87
CA SER A 406 4.49 13.24 -21.46
C SER A 406 3.01 13.53 -21.14
N ILE A 407 2.48 14.65 -21.62
CA ILE A 407 1.05 15.01 -21.48
C ILE A 407 0.15 14.00 -22.20
N ARG A 408 0.52 13.61 -23.43
CA ARG A 408 -0.22 12.59 -24.20
C ARG A 408 -0.19 11.23 -23.51
N SER A 409 0.96 10.85 -22.93
CA SER A 409 1.11 9.60 -22.18
C SER A 409 0.20 9.56 -20.94
N VAL A 410 0.26 10.59 -20.07
CA VAL A 410 -0.58 10.66 -18.87
C VAL A 410 -2.07 10.71 -19.22
N THR A 411 -2.44 11.41 -20.29
CA THR A 411 -3.81 11.47 -20.80
C THR A 411 -4.28 10.08 -21.27
N SER A 412 -3.47 9.37 -22.06
CA SER A 412 -3.75 8.01 -22.54
C SER A 412 -3.92 7.02 -21.38
N GLU A 413 -3.05 7.08 -20.38
CA GLU A 413 -3.14 6.24 -19.19
C GLU A 413 -4.39 6.54 -18.36
N SER A 414 -4.73 7.82 -18.17
CA SER A 414 -5.93 8.25 -17.41
C SER A 414 -7.22 7.77 -18.09
N ILE A 415 -7.27 7.90 -19.42
CA ILE A 415 -8.34 7.33 -20.25
C ILE A 415 -8.43 5.82 -20.04
N GLY A 416 -7.29 5.11 -20.10
CA GLY A 416 -7.24 3.66 -19.89
C GLY A 416 -7.79 3.22 -18.54
N LEU A 417 -7.53 4.00 -17.49
CA LEU A 417 -8.06 3.75 -16.15
C LEU A 417 -9.58 3.99 -16.08
N LEU A 418 -10.08 5.08 -16.67
CA LEU A 418 -11.53 5.35 -16.74
C LEU A 418 -12.29 4.25 -17.49
N VAL A 419 -11.73 3.75 -18.59
CA VAL A 419 -12.32 2.63 -19.37
C VAL A 419 -12.47 1.38 -18.50
N ARG A 420 -11.50 1.09 -17.62
CA ARG A 420 -11.56 -0.05 -16.70
C ARG A 420 -12.62 0.15 -15.61
N LEU A 421 -12.77 1.37 -15.12
CA LEU A 421 -13.71 1.68 -14.04
C LEU A 421 -15.16 1.74 -14.50
N ALA A 422 -15.42 2.32 -15.68
CA ALA A 422 -16.75 2.57 -16.21
C ALA A 422 -16.80 2.39 -17.75
N PRO A 423 -16.75 1.14 -18.26
CA PRO A 423 -16.69 0.87 -19.69
C PRO A 423 -17.90 1.39 -20.47
N ASP A 424 -19.12 1.19 -19.97
CA ASP A 424 -20.36 1.57 -20.69
C ASP A 424 -20.52 3.09 -20.81
N ALA A 425 -20.15 3.83 -19.76
CA ALA A 425 -20.18 5.29 -19.74
C ALA A 425 -19.09 5.91 -20.65
N MET A 426 -17.91 5.27 -20.71
CA MET A 426 -16.85 5.67 -21.65
C MET A 426 -17.25 5.39 -23.10
N LEU A 427 -17.87 4.25 -23.37
CA LEU A 427 -18.27 3.86 -24.73
C LEU A 427 -19.41 4.72 -25.27
N SER A 428 -20.38 5.12 -24.44
CA SER A 428 -21.41 6.10 -24.82
C SER A 428 -20.84 7.49 -25.09
N SER A 429 -19.86 7.93 -24.31
CA SER A 429 -19.12 9.18 -24.55
C SER A 429 -18.24 9.10 -25.82
N LEU A 430 -17.72 7.92 -26.12
CA LEU A 430 -17.01 7.65 -27.37
C LEU A 430 -17.96 7.71 -28.56
N ASP A 431 -19.12 7.07 -28.48
CA ASP A 431 -20.14 7.09 -29.54
C ASP A 431 -20.59 8.53 -29.86
N ALA A 432 -20.72 9.38 -28.83
CA ALA A 432 -21.00 10.81 -28.98
C ALA A 432 -19.86 11.60 -29.65
N SER A 433 -18.61 11.12 -29.55
CA SER A 433 -17.42 11.73 -30.16
C SER A 433 -16.98 11.04 -31.46
N LEU A 434 -17.68 9.99 -31.91
CA LEU A 434 -17.38 9.25 -33.15
C LEU A 434 -17.48 10.15 -34.40
N GLY A 435 -18.25 11.23 -34.36
CA GLY A 435 -18.40 12.21 -35.44
C GLY A 435 -17.32 13.29 -35.54
N MET A 436 -16.29 13.26 -34.69
CA MET A 436 -15.20 14.26 -34.68
C MET A 436 -13.96 13.69 -35.37
N GLU A 437 -13.53 14.25 -36.50
CA GLU A 437 -12.29 13.88 -37.23
C GLU A 437 -10.98 14.29 -36.51
N LYS A 438 -11.06 14.66 -35.22
CA LYS A 438 -9.95 15.27 -34.50
C LYS A 438 -8.92 14.23 -34.03
N GLU A 439 -7.65 14.61 -34.02
CA GLU A 439 -6.52 13.80 -33.53
C GLU A 439 -6.70 13.37 -32.06
N SER A 440 -7.33 14.21 -31.23
CA SER A 440 -7.71 13.91 -29.85
C SER A 440 -8.67 12.72 -29.72
N ALA A 441 -9.64 12.58 -30.63
CA ALA A 441 -10.56 11.45 -30.67
C ALA A 441 -9.85 10.16 -31.12
N ARG A 442 -8.85 10.25 -32.01
CA ARG A 442 -8.01 9.11 -32.42
C ARG A 442 -7.20 8.55 -31.24
N VAL A 443 -6.57 9.41 -30.44
CA VAL A 443 -5.80 9.00 -29.25
C VAL A 443 -6.68 8.33 -28.20
N LEU A 444 -7.89 8.85 -27.96
CA LEU A 444 -8.89 8.25 -27.06
C LEU A 444 -9.26 6.82 -27.52
N ARG A 445 -9.56 6.65 -28.81
CA ARG A 445 -9.92 5.35 -29.42
C ARG A 445 -8.77 4.34 -29.34
N ALA A 446 -7.55 4.75 -29.72
CA ALA A 446 -6.38 3.89 -29.66
C ALA A 446 -6.04 3.44 -28.22
N SER A 447 -6.19 4.34 -27.24
CA SER A 447 -5.99 4.03 -25.82
C SER A 447 -7.03 3.03 -25.31
N LEU A 448 -8.30 3.20 -25.71
CA LEU A 448 -9.40 2.30 -25.35
C LEU A 448 -9.17 0.89 -25.91
N VAL A 449 -8.73 0.76 -27.16
CA VAL A 449 -8.34 -0.54 -27.75
C VAL A 449 -7.12 -1.14 -27.05
N LYS A 450 -6.05 -0.36 -26.85
CA LYS A 450 -4.83 -0.80 -26.15
C LYS A 450 -5.16 -1.34 -24.76
N HIS A 451 -5.97 -0.63 -23.99
CA HIS A 451 -6.30 -1.04 -22.63
C HIS A 451 -7.25 -2.23 -22.58
N ALA A 452 -8.21 -2.38 -23.51
CA ALA A 452 -9.06 -3.57 -23.63
C ALA A 452 -8.27 -4.86 -23.91
N VAL A 453 -7.22 -4.75 -24.73
CA VAL A 453 -6.36 -5.89 -25.08
C VAL A 453 -5.38 -6.23 -23.94
N THR A 454 -4.80 -5.21 -23.29
CA THR A 454 -3.73 -5.38 -22.28
C THR A 454 -4.21 -5.61 -20.85
N SER A 455 -5.48 -5.35 -20.51
CA SER A 455 -6.04 -5.74 -19.21
C SER A 455 -6.22 -7.26 -19.12
N GLY A 456 -5.68 -7.88 -18.08
CA GLY A 456 -5.90 -9.30 -17.72
C GLY A 456 -7.35 -9.61 -17.30
N ASN A 457 -7.58 -10.39 -16.24
CA ASN A 457 -8.94 -10.81 -15.82
C ASN A 457 -9.94 -9.65 -15.55
N ALA A 458 -9.47 -8.45 -15.20
CA ALA A 458 -10.31 -7.25 -15.08
C ALA A 458 -10.77 -6.65 -16.43
N GLY A 459 -10.27 -7.18 -17.55
CA GLY A 459 -10.58 -6.74 -18.91
C GLY A 459 -11.80 -7.41 -19.55
N GLU A 460 -12.40 -8.42 -18.91
CA GLU A 460 -13.50 -9.16 -19.53
C GLU A 460 -14.74 -8.28 -19.76
N ALA A 461 -15.11 -7.46 -18.77
CA ALA A 461 -16.21 -6.50 -18.91
C ALA A 461 -15.95 -5.49 -20.04
N VAL A 462 -14.71 -5.00 -20.15
CA VAL A 462 -14.29 -4.07 -21.20
C VAL A 462 -14.32 -4.74 -22.58
N ARG A 463 -13.86 -5.99 -22.70
CA ARG A 463 -13.86 -6.76 -23.95
C ARG A 463 -15.27 -7.09 -24.41
N VAL A 464 -16.15 -7.51 -23.50
CA VAL A 464 -17.57 -7.77 -23.79
C VAL A 464 -18.25 -6.49 -24.29
N ALA A 465 -17.99 -5.34 -23.65
CA ALA A 465 -18.55 -4.06 -24.06
C ALA A 465 -17.96 -3.52 -25.40
N LEU A 466 -16.70 -3.84 -25.71
CA LEU A 466 -16.04 -3.47 -26.98
C LEU A 466 -16.38 -4.38 -28.15
N ALA A 467 -16.64 -5.67 -27.92
CA ALA A 467 -16.82 -6.68 -28.97
C ALA A 467 -17.72 -6.24 -30.14
N PRO A 468 -18.91 -5.62 -29.92
CA PRO A 468 -19.77 -5.17 -31.01
C PRO A 468 -19.23 -3.94 -31.77
N ARG A 469 -18.30 -3.18 -31.19
CA ARG A 469 -17.74 -1.93 -31.73
C ARG A 469 -16.33 -2.07 -32.30
N MET A 470 -15.69 -3.24 -32.12
CA MET A 470 -14.34 -3.53 -32.60
C MET A 470 -14.14 -3.30 -34.11
N PRO A 471 -15.07 -3.66 -35.02
CA PRO A 471 -14.87 -3.42 -36.44
C PRO A 471 -14.69 -1.94 -36.79
N ALA A 472 -15.52 -1.06 -36.22
CA ALA A 472 -15.45 0.38 -36.44
C ALA A 472 -14.21 1.03 -35.79
N LEU A 473 -13.74 0.47 -34.67
CA LEU A 473 -12.50 0.93 -34.03
C LEU A 473 -11.25 0.51 -34.81
N VAL A 474 -11.25 -0.67 -35.43
CA VAL A 474 -10.13 -1.16 -36.24
C VAL A 474 -10.01 -0.40 -37.56
N GLU A 475 -11.13 -0.18 -38.25
CA GLU A 475 -11.18 0.56 -39.53
C GLU A 475 -10.61 1.98 -39.41
N PHE A 476 -10.83 2.64 -38.27
CA PHE A 476 -10.36 4.00 -38.02
C PHE A 476 -8.91 4.10 -37.47
N VAL A 477 -8.33 3.00 -37.00
CA VAL A 477 -6.91 2.96 -36.58
C VAL A 477 -5.99 2.63 -37.77
N SER A 478 -6.55 2.02 -38.82
CA SER A 478 -5.84 1.78 -40.09
C SER A 478 -5.71 3.03 -40.98
N ASP A 479 -6.50 4.07 -40.72
CA ASP A 479 -6.43 5.40 -41.36
C ASP A 479 -5.62 6.40 -40.52
#